data_AF-A0A8D8FGJ5-F1
#
_entry.id   AF-A0A8D8FGJ5-F1
#
_cell.length_a   1.000
_cell.length_b   1.000
_cell.length_c   1.000
_cell.angle_alpha   90.00
_cell.angle_beta   90.00
_cell.angle_gamma   90.00
#
_symmetry.space_group_name_H-M   'P 1'
#
loop_
_entity.id
_entity.type
_entity.pdbx_description
1 polymer ?
#
loop_
_entity_poly.entity_id
_entity_poly.type
_entity_poly.pdbx_seq_one_letter_code
_entity_poly.pdbx_strand_id
1 'polypeptide(L)'
;RNKFLSVSLKNTSLSSLPPALLLPLPRSSHIDLDISGSKISTLTQPFLSSMDDRKNSLSIAGLSTNPVKCDCQARAFRRWIMAAKVMDVRCSTPDAVRGRLLVEVGDNELVCDQKKSSTATTASTTTRTSTITFTNYTAGFTQVVTKATPTTEQDIIWSVAPTAKTKSKTKMPPMKQMPITNDDTLIIGIG
;
A
#
# COMPACT_ATOMS: atom_id res chain seq x y z
N ARG A 1 -22.83 25.71 5.81
CA ARG A 1 -22.86 24.79 6.98
C ARG A 1 -21.63 23.92 6.91
N ASN A 2 -20.69 24.08 7.85
CA ASN A 2 -19.56 23.15 7.97
C ASN A 2 -20.13 21.79 8.37
N LYS A 3 -19.84 20.75 7.57
CA LYS A 3 -20.28 19.39 7.86
C LYS A 3 -19.16 18.70 8.63
N PHE A 4 -19.49 18.10 9.77
CA PHE A 4 -18.57 17.28 10.54
C PHE A 4 -18.84 15.82 10.20
N LEU A 5 -17.79 15.08 9.86
CA LEU A 5 -17.84 13.66 9.53
C LEU A 5 -16.85 12.93 10.43
N SER A 6 -17.29 11.87 11.09
CA SER A 6 -16.41 11.00 11.86
C SER A 6 -16.28 9.65 11.17
N VAL A 7 -15.04 9.21 10.97
CA VAL A 7 -14.69 7.90 10.39
C VAL A 7 -13.90 7.15 11.44
N SER A 8 -14.43 6.03 11.94
CA SER A 8 -13.80 5.23 12.99
C SER A 8 -13.45 3.83 12.48
N LEU A 9 -12.15 3.50 12.48
CA LEU A 9 -11.60 2.18 12.17
C LEU A 9 -10.87 1.64 13.41
N LYS A 10 -11.64 1.29 14.44
CA LYS A 10 -11.12 0.85 15.74
C LYS A 10 -10.99 -0.66 15.84
N ASN A 11 -9.98 -1.14 16.57
CA ASN A 11 -9.77 -2.55 16.87
C ASN A 11 -9.77 -3.45 15.62
N THR A 12 -9.13 -2.97 14.55
CA THR A 12 -9.05 -3.71 13.28
C THR A 12 -7.66 -4.30 13.05
N SER A 13 -7.55 -5.23 12.10
CA SER A 13 -6.25 -5.77 11.68
C SER A 13 -5.59 -4.94 10.57
N LEU A 14 -6.02 -3.70 10.36
CA LEU A 14 -5.46 -2.83 9.32
C LEU A 14 -4.02 -2.45 9.66
N SER A 15 -3.12 -2.65 8.70
CA SER A 15 -1.69 -2.32 8.82
C SER A 15 -1.27 -1.06 8.07
N SER A 16 -2.09 -0.62 7.11
CA SER A 16 -1.88 0.58 6.29
C SER A 16 -3.22 1.21 5.92
N LEU A 17 -3.21 2.50 5.61
CA LEU A 17 -4.38 3.28 5.20
C LEU A 17 -4.22 3.70 3.73
N PRO A 18 -5.15 3.34 2.83
CA PRO A 18 -5.09 3.77 1.45
C PRO A 18 -5.55 5.23 1.29
N PRO A 19 -4.96 6.00 0.35
CA PRO A 19 -5.43 7.36 0.00
C PRO A 19 -6.92 7.43 -0.36
N ALA A 20 -7.44 6.34 -0.92
CA ALA A 20 -8.84 6.21 -1.33
C ALA A 20 -9.84 6.45 -0.19
N LEU A 21 -9.45 6.29 1.07
CA LEU A 21 -10.29 6.58 2.22
C LEU A 21 -10.77 8.04 2.25
N LEU A 22 -9.94 8.96 1.74
CA LEU A 22 -10.22 10.40 1.76
C LEU A 22 -10.77 10.92 0.43
N LEU A 23 -10.75 10.13 -0.64
CA LEU A 23 -11.24 10.55 -1.97
C LEU A 23 -12.74 10.87 -2.03
N PRO A 24 -13.67 10.05 -1.48
CA PRO A 24 -15.09 10.32 -1.58
C PRO A 24 -15.58 11.43 -0.63
N LEU A 25 -14.72 11.93 0.27
CA LEU A 25 -15.11 12.87 1.30
C LEU A 25 -15.11 14.32 0.77
N PRO A 26 -16.17 15.12 1.00
CA PRO A 26 -16.21 16.52 0.61
C PRO A 26 -15.02 17.30 1.20
N ARG A 27 -14.41 18.19 0.40
CA ARG A 27 -13.27 19.03 0.84
C ARG A 27 -13.66 20.08 1.89
N SER A 28 -14.94 20.45 1.97
CA SER A 28 -15.47 21.43 2.93
C SER A 28 -15.90 20.84 4.28
N SER A 29 -15.80 19.52 4.45
CA SER A 29 -16.15 18.86 5.70
C SER A 29 -14.94 18.77 6.64
N HIS A 30 -15.18 18.95 7.94
CA HIS A 30 -14.22 18.58 8.98
C HIS A 30 -14.33 17.07 9.23
N ILE A 31 -13.21 16.37 9.15
CA ILE A 31 -13.15 14.91 9.19
C ILE A 31 -12.34 14.51 10.42
N ASP A 32 -12.93 13.69 11.29
CA ASP A 32 -12.23 13.09 12.42
C ASP A 32 -12.02 11.61 12.15
N LEU A 33 -10.76 11.21 11.96
CA LEU A 33 -10.36 9.84 11.68
C LEU A 33 -9.80 9.18 12.93
N ASP A 34 -10.49 8.17 13.46
CA ASP A 34 -10.02 7.43 14.63
C ASP A 34 -9.58 6.02 14.23
N ILE A 35 -8.30 5.69 14.46
CA ILE A 35 -7.68 4.40 14.13
C ILE A 35 -7.19 3.65 15.37
N SER A 36 -7.80 3.92 16.53
CA SER A 36 -7.39 3.35 17.82
C SER A 36 -7.47 1.83 17.85
N GLY A 37 -6.48 1.17 18.44
CA GLY A 37 -6.44 -0.28 18.66
C GLY A 37 -6.23 -1.10 17.38
N SER A 38 -5.85 -0.47 16.27
CA SER A 38 -5.56 -1.17 15.01
C SER A 38 -4.11 -1.67 14.94
N LYS A 39 -3.63 -2.08 13.75
CA LYS A 39 -2.26 -2.58 13.53
C LYS A 39 -1.43 -1.68 12.62
N ILE A 40 -1.72 -0.38 12.61
CA ILE A 40 -1.08 0.60 11.72
C ILE A 40 0.42 0.66 12.01
N SER A 41 1.21 0.21 11.05
CA SER A 41 2.66 0.18 11.19
C SER A 41 3.31 1.50 10.75
N THR A 42 2.76 2.15 9.73
CA THR A 42 3.24 3.44 9.24
C THR A 42 2.16 4.12 8.41
N LEU A 43 2.20 5.44 8.33
CA LEU A 43 1.41 6.22 7.38
C LEU A 43 2.26 6.42 6.12
N THR A 44 1.82 5.84 5.02
CA THR A 44 2.59 5.87 3.76
C THR A 44 2.54 7.26 3.14
N GLN A 45 3.58 7.62 2.40
CA GLN A 45 3.67 8.90 1.69
C GLN A 45 2.40 9.30 0.92
N PRO A 46 1.77 8.44 0.10
CA PRO A 46 0.57 8.84 -0.64
C PRO A 46 -0.63 9.16 0.26
N PHE A 47 -0.75 8.47 1.40
CA PHE A 47 -1.79 8.79 2.39
C PHE A 47 -1.48 10.11 3.11
N LEU A 48 -0.22 10.32 3.50
CA LEU A 48 0.25 11.57 4.09
C LEU A 48 -0.01 12.79 3.18
N SER A 49 0.25 12.68 1.88
CA SER A 49 -0.06 13.74 0.91
C SER A 49 -1.56 14.06 0.87
N SER A 50 -2.40 13.03 0.89
CA SER A 50 -3.86 13.21 0.89
C SER A 50 -4.38 13.87 2.17
N MET A 51 -3.68 13.67 3.29
CA MET A 51 -3.99 14.33 4.56
C MET A 51 -3.47 15.76 4.61
N ASP A 52 -2.29 16.04 4.04
CA ASP A 52 -1.72 17.39 4.01
C ASP A 52 -2.59 18.35 3.19
N ASP A 53 -3.16 17.88 2.07
CA ASP A 53 -4.18 18.60 1.29
C ASP A 53 -5.40 19.02 2.12
N ARG A 54 -5.64 18.34 3.25
CA ARG A 54 -6.80 18.52 4.14
C ARG A 54 -6.38 18.91 5.55
N LYS A 55 -5.15 19.37 5.78
CA LYS A 55 -4.59 19.61 7.14
C LYS A 55 -5.41 20.55 8.03
N ASN A 56 -6.21 21.44 7.43
CA ASN A 56 -7.06 22.38 8.16
C ASN A 56 -8.45 21.82 8.54
N SER A 57 -8.81 20.65 8.01
CA SER A 57 -10.13 20.05 8.17
C SER A 57 -10.09 18.53 8.39
N LEU A 58 -8.93 17.99 8.75
CA LEU A 58 -8.75 16.57 9.05
C LEU A 58 -7.97 16.43 10.36
N SER A 59 -8.55 15.68 11.30
CA SER A 59 -7.87 15.24 12.52
C SER A 59 -7.69 13.73 12.51
N ILE A 60 -6.61 13.23 13.12
CA ILE A 60 -6.39 11.79 13.31
C ILE A 60 -6.19 11.50 14.79
N ALA A 61 -6.77 10.40 15.26
CA ALA A 61 -6.64 9.93 16.64
C ALA A 61 -6.25 8.44 16.67
N GLY A 62 -5.63 8.03 17.79
CA GLY A 62 -5.34 6.61 18.06
C GLY A 62 -4.00 6.10 17.53
N LEU A 63 -3.15 6.95 16.92
CA LEU A 63 -1.84 6.54 16.41
C LEU A 63 -0.94 5.90 17.49
N SER A 64 -0.98 6.39 18.74
CA SER A 64 -0.20 5.86 19.85
C SER A 64 -0.56 4.43 20.27
N THR A 65 -1.76 3.96 19.93
CA THR A 65 -2.21 2.60 20.23
C THR A 65 -1.84 1.58 19.14
N ASN A 66 -1.12 2.00 18.11
CA ASN A 66 -0.75 1.17 16.97
C ASN A 66 0.75 0.77 17.02
N PRO A 67 1.12 -0.42 16.53
CA PRO A 67 2.49 -0.94 16.55
C PRO A 67 3.35 -0.29 15.45
N VAL A 68 3.76 0.96 15.65
CA VAL A 68 4.51 1.72 14.64
C VAL A 68 5.89 1.13 14.36
N LYS A 69 6.22 0.98 13.09
CA LYS A 69 7.52 0.56 12.58
C LYS A 69 8.32 1.80 12.18
N CYS A 70 9.38 2.08 12.91
CA CYS A 70 10.25 3.24 12.75
C CYS A 70 11.48 2.90 11.89
N ASP A 71 11.24 2.61 10.62
CA ASP A 71 12.28 2.35 9.62
C ASP A 71 12.42 3.53 8.62
N CYS A 72 13.12 3.33 7.51
CA CYS A 72 13.28 4.38 6.50
C CYS A 72 11.96 4.90 5.90
N GLN A 73 10.89 4.10 5.89
CA GLN A 73 9.58 4.53 5.37
C GLN A 73 8.85 5.44 6.37
N ALA A 74 9.21 5.38 7.65
CA ALA A 74 8.63 6.23 8.68
C ALA A 74 9.15 7.68 8.65
N ARG A 75 10.12 8.04 7.80
CA ARG A 75 10.67 9.40 7.72
C ARG A 75 9.61 10.45 7.38
N ALA A 76 8.79 10.17 6.37
CA ALA A 76 7.70 11.06 6.01
C ALA A 76 6.64 11.13 7.12
N PHE A 77 6.32 9.98 7.72
CA PHE A 77 5.38 9.89 8.82
C PHE A 77 5.86 10.72 10.03
N ARG A 78 7.14 10.65 10.38
CA ARG A 78 7.79 11.47 11.41
C ARG A 78 7.61 12.96 11.16
N ARG A 79 7.91 13.43 9.94
CA ARG A 79 7.74 14.84 9.56
C ARG A 79 6.29 15.28 9.68
N TRP A 80 5.36 14.43 9.25
CA TRP A 80 3.95 14.73 9.31
C TRP A 80 3.43 14.82 10.75
N ILE A 81 3.79 13.89 11.65
CA ILE A 81 3.35 13.98 13.06
C ILE A 81 3.94 15.19 13.78
N MET A 82 5.14 15.63 13.40
CA MET A 82 5.73 16.88 13.91
C MET A 82 4.91 18.09 13.46
N ALA A 83 4.54 18.17 12.18
CA ALA A 83 3.71 19.24 11.66
C ALA A 83 2.29 19.22 12.25
N ALA A 84 1.71 18.03 12.43
CA ALA A 84 0.38 17.82 12.99
C ALA A 84 0.33 17.90 14.53
N LYS A 85 1.48 18.11 15.20
CA LYS A 85 1.61 18.15 16.67
C LYS A 85 1.12 16.87 17.38
N VAL A 86 1.26 15.71 16.72
CA VAL A 86 0.97 14.39 17.30
C VAL A 86 2.25 13.82 17.94
N MET A 87 2.40 13.98 19.25
CA MET A 87 3.66 13.72 19.96
C MET A 87 3.74 12.37 20.68
N ASP A 88 2.65 11.61 20.74
CA ASP A 88 2.49 10.40 21.56
C ASP A 88 2.81 9.09 20.82
N VAL A 89 3.29 9.17 19.58
CA VAL A 89 3.59 8.00 18.74
C VAL A 89 4.90 7.34 19.19
N ARG A 90 4.81 6.09 19.66
CA ARG A 90 5.98 5.28 20.07
C ARG A 90 6.32 4.20 19.04
N CYS A 91 7.62 3.97 18.87
CA CYS A 91 8.15 2.91 18.02
C CYS A 91 7.98 1.54 18.67
N SER A 92 7.40 0.58 17.95
CA SER A 92 7.32 -0.83 18.34
C SER A 92 8.47 -1.66 17.75
N THR A 93 8.91 -1.27 16.54
CA THR A 93 10.04 -1.89 15.83
C THR A 93 10.82 -0.82 15.06
N PRO A 94 12.09 -1.05 14.67
CA PRO A 94 12.96 -2.17 15.05
C PRO A 94 13.44 -2.10 16.53
N ASP A 95 14.15 -3.14 17.00
CA ASP A 95 14.66 -3.24 18.37
C ASP A 95 15.46 -2.02 18.83
N ALA A 96 16.30 -1.48 17.95
CA ALA A 96 17.21 -0.37 18.26
C ALA A 96 16.49 0.90 18.75
N VAL A 97 15.25 1.14 18.29
CA VAL A 97 14.47 2.35 18.62
C VAL A 97 13.17 2.02 19.35
N ARG A 98 12.97 0.76 19.76
CA ARG A 98 11.74 0.34 20.42
C ARG A 98 11.49 1.15 21.69
N GLY A 99 10.24 1.56 21.89
CA GLY A 99 9.77 2.31 23.05
C GLY A 99 10.04 3.82 22.99
N ARG A 100 10.94 4.27 22.11
CA ARG A 100 11.22 5.69 21.88
C ARG A 100 10.07 6.36 21.13
N LEU A 101 9.90 7.68 21.33
CA LEU A 101 8.93 8.46 20.57
C LEU A 101 9.46 8.71 19.16
N LEU A 102 8.61 8.56 18.14
CA LEU A 102 9.01 8.74 16.74
C LEU A 102 9.56 10.15 16.47
N VAL A 103 9.08 11.16 17.19
CA VAL A 103 9.60 12.54 17.09
C VAL A 103 11.05 12.68 17.58
N GLU A 104 11.49 11.82 18.51
CA GLU A 104 12.84 11.82 19.09
C GLU A 104 13.85 10.97 18.29
N VAL A 105 13.36 10.07 17.44
CA VAL A 105 14.22 9.21 16.61
C VAL A 105 14.84 10.05 15.48
N GLY A 106 16.17 10.03 15.35
CA GLY A 106 16.87 10.76 14.29
C GLY A 106 16.63 10.17 12.89
N ASP A 107 16.68 11.00 11.84
CA ASP A 107 16.53 10.54 10.45
C ASP A 107 17.61 9.51 10.05
N ASN A 108 18.78 9.55 10.69
CA ASN A 108 19.88 8.57 10.54
C ASN A 108 19.61 7.22 11.21
N GLU A 109 18.70 7.16 12.20
CA GLU A 109 18.28 5.91 12.84
C GLU A 109 17.12 5.25 12.06
N LEU A 110 16.36 6.04 11.28
CA LEU A 110 15.31 5.57 10.39
C LEU A 110 15.91 4.97 9.11
N VAL A 111 16.46 3.77 9.23
CA VAL A 111 17.08 3.01 8.12
C VAL A 111 16.29 1.76 7.77
N CYS A 112 16.40 1.33 6.51
CA CYS A 112 15.89 0.04 6.08
C CYS A 112 17.07 -0.88 5.80
N ASP A 113 17.00 -2.13 6.28
CA ASP A 113 17.94 -3.15 5.83
C ASP A 113 17.74 -3.34 4.32
N GLN A 114 18.75 -2.96 3.54
CA GLN A 114 18.82 -3.40 2.16
C GLN A 114 19.07 -4.91 2.24
N LYS A 115 18.04 -5.71 1.94
CA LYS A 115 18.14 -7.18 1.89
C LYS A 115 19.48 -7.55 1.28
N LYS A 116 20.26 -8.36 2.00
CA LYS A 116 21.40 -9.11 1.48
C LYS A 116 20.97 -9.80 0.19
N SER A 117 21.21 -9.16 -0.96
CA SER A 117 21.21 -9.84 -2.24
C SER A 117 22.35 -10.85 -2.14
N SER A 118 21.99 -12.12 -2.29
CA SER A 118 22.84 -13.27 -2.04
C SER A 118 24.12 -13.23 -2.88
N THR A 119 25.21 -12.67 -2.33
CA THR A 119 26.56 -13.10 -2.67
C THR A 119 26.90 -14.27 -1.76
N ALA A 120 26.68 -15.49 -2.24
CA ALA A 120 27.25 -16.68 -1.62
C ALA A 120 28.76 -16.68 -1.90
N THR A 121 29.53 -16.02 -1.03
CA THR A 121 30.97 -16.20 -0.94
C THR A 121 31.24 -17.40 -0.04
N THR A 122 31.79 -18.44 -0.67
CA THR A 122 32.59 -19.54 -0.16
C THR A 122 33.05 -19.41 1.30
N ALA A 123 32.61 -20.35 2.15
CA ALA A 123 33.42 -20.81 3.27
C ALA A 123 32.96 -22.19 3.78
N SER A 124 33.85 -23.17 3.57
CA SER A 124 34.22 -24.28 4.46
C SER A 124 33.17 -25.29 4.94
N THR A 125 33.25 -26.45 4.29
CA THR A 125 32.94 -27.80 4.78
C THR A 125 33.30 -28.00 6.25
N THR A 126 32.32 -28.42 7.07
CA THR A 126 32.58 -29.25 8.26
C THR A 126 31.45 -30.28 8.33
N THR A 127 31.77 -31.48 7.86
CA THR A 127 30.95 -32.68 7.90
C THR A 127 30.72 -33.09 9.35
N ARG A 128 29.49 -32.96 9.85
CA ARG A 128 29.04 -33.68 11.06
C ARG A 128 28.06 -34.77 10.65
N THR A 129 28.61 -35.97 10.57
CA THR A 129 27.91 -37.25 10.43
C THR A 129 26.83 -37.36 11.49
N SER A 130 25.57 -37.47 11.08
CA SER A 130 24.46 -37.90 11.93
C SER A 130 23.82 -39.11 11.26
N THR A 131 24.14 -40.28 11.80
CA THR A 131 23.55 -41.57 11.44
C THR A 131 22.07 -41.53 11.78
N ILE A 132 21.20 -41.64 10.77
CA ILE A 132 19.77 -41.89 11.01
C ILE A 132 19.40 -43.17 10.26
N THR A 133 19.18 -44.22 11.04
CA THR A 133 18.67 -45.52 10.60
C THR A 133 17.16 -45.40 10.39
N PHE A 134 16.69 -45.58 9.15
CA PHE A 134 15.28 -45.82 8.86
C PHE A 134 15.12 -47.22 8.26
N THR A 135 14.35 -48.05 8.96
CA THR A 135 13.91 -49.38 8.54
C THR A 135 13.05 -49.30 7.29
N ASN A 136 13.48 -49.98 6.23
CA ASN A 136 12.75 -50.08 4.96
C ASN A 136 11.47 -50.91 5.12
N TYR A 137 10.32 -50.28 4.87
CA TYR A 137 9.10 -50.98 4.46
C TYR A 137 8.97 -50.84 2.94
N THR A 138 9.15 -51.95 2.25
CA THR A 138 8.95 -52.11 0.80
C THR A 138 7.46 -52.33 0.52
N ALA A 139 6.83 -51.34 -0.11
CA ALA A 139 5.63 -51.55 -0.92
C ALA A 139 5.87 -50.83 -2.25
N GLY A 140 6.06 -51.62 -3.31
CA GLY A 140 6.51 -51.16 -4.61
C GLY A 140 5.48 -50.31 -5.34
N PHE A 141 5.94 -49.20 -5.91
CA PHE A 141 5.29 -48.52 -7.02
C PHE A 141 6.39 -48.00 -7.95
N THR A 142 6.37 -48.49 -9.18
CA THR A 142 7.18 -48.05 -10.32
C THR A 142 6.66 -46.70 -10.81
N GLN A 143 7.54 -45.70 -10.95
CA GLN A 143 7.26 -44.50 -11.76
C GLN A 143 8.49 -44.18 -12.63
N VAL A 144 8.21 -44.12 -13.93
CA VAL A 144 9.14 -43.94 -15.03
C VAL A 144 9.53 -42.46 -15.12
N VAL A 145 10.84 -42.19 -15.12
CA VAL A 145 11.40 -40.85 -15.33
C VAL A 145 11.50 -40.61 -16.84
N THR A 146 10.70 -39.70 -17.37
CA THR A 146 10.92 -39.15 -18.71
C THR A 146 11.23 -37.66 -18.61
N LYS A 147 12.47 -37.34 -18.96
CA LYS A 147 13.07 -36.00 -19.01
C LYS A 147 12.63 -35.33 -20.31
N ALA A 148 12.08 -34.11 -20.26
CA ALA A 148 11.83 -33.31 -21.46
C ALA A 148 12.28 -31.86 -21.26
N THR A 149 13.08 -31.41 -22.22
CA THR A 149 13.71 -30.10 -22.44
C THR A 149 12.72 -29.00 -22.82
N PRO A 150 13.09 -27.71 -22.69
CA PRO A 150 12.21 -26.58 -22.98
C PRO A 150 12.34 -26.14 -24.45
N THR A 151 11.22 -26.07 -25.18
CA THR A 151 11.16 -25.39 -26.48
C THR A 151 9.84 -24.63 -26.62
N THR A 152 9.98 -23.33 -26.78
CA THR A 152 9.23 -22.34 -27.57
C THR A 152 7.84 -22.72 -28.13
N GLU A 153 6.85 -21.91 -27.71
CA GLU A 153 5.68 -21.38 -28.45
C GLU A 153 4.83 -22.32 -29.32
N GLN A 154 3.51 -22.35 -29.07
CA GLN A 154 2.44 -21.96 -30.01
C GLN A 154 1.08 -21.89 -29.31
N ASP A 155 0.27 -20.99 -29.85
CA ASP A 155 -1.04 -20.51 -29.41
C ASP A 155 -2.17 -21.54 -29.58
N ILE A 156 -3.37 -21.10 -29.18
CA ILE A 156 -4.73 -21.38 -29.68
C ILE A 156 -5.74 -22.30 -28.91
N ILE A 157 -6.89 -21.64 -28.65
CA ILE A 157 -8.31 -22.05 -28.56
C ILE A 157 -8.81 -22.74 -27.29
N TRP A 158 -9.74 -22.06 -26.60
CA TRP A 158 -11.07 -22.62 -26.33
C TRP A 158 -12.18 -21.56 -26.46
N SER A 159 -12.96 -21.71 -27.53
CA SER A 159 -14.36 -21.28 -27.66
C SER A 159 -15.27 -22.35 -27.03
N VAL A 160 -16.46 -22.09 -26.49
CA VAL A 160 -17.68 -21.56 -27.15
C VAL A 160 -18.76 -21.13 -26.12
N ALA A 161 -19.73 -20.34 -26.60
CA ALA A 161 -20.87 -19.72 -25.90
C ALA A 161 -22.04 -20.68 -25.55
N PRO A 162 -23.07 -20.17 -24.84
CA PRO A 162 -24.40 -20.12 -25.48
C PRO A 162 -25.17 -18.78 -25.35
N THR A 163 -26.06 -18.62 -26.33
CA THR A 163 -27.08 -17.59 -26.64
C THR A 163 -28.14 -17.39 -25.52
N ALA A 164 -28.87 -16.27 -25.36
CA ALA A 164 -29.70 -15.60 -26.37
C ALA A 164 -30.20 -14.17 -26.00
N LYS A 165 -30.11 -13.29 -27.01
CA LYS A 165 -31.02 -12.23 -27.51
C LYS A 165 -31.96 -11.44 -26.56
N THR A 166 -31.78 -10.11 -26.56
CA THR A 166 -32.91 -9.18 -26.78
C THR A 166 -32.45 -7.96 -27.60
N LYS A 167 -33.31 -7.54 -28.53
CA LYS A 167 -33.08 -6.53 -29.57
C LYS A 167 -33.30 -5.11 -29.04
N SER A 168 -32.44 -4.16 -29.39
CA SER A 168 -32.84 -2.76 -29.56
C SER A 168 -31.93 -2.05 -30.56
N LYS A 169 -32.56 -1.57 -31.62
CA LYS A 169 -32.02 -0.74 -32.71
C LYS A 169 -31.65 0.63 -32.15
N THR A 170 -30.59 1.27 -32.63
CA THR A 170 -30.57 2.72 -32.96
C THR A 170 -29.37 3.03 -33.85
N LYS A 171 -29.66 3.74 -34.95
CA LYS A 171 -28.73 4.20 -35.99
C LYS A 171 -27.80 5.30 -35.44
N MET A 172 -26.53 5.25 -35.82
CA MET A 172 -25.56 6.34 -35.61
C MET A 172 -25.82 7.50 -36.60
N PRO A 173 -25.85 8.77 -36.15
CA PRO A 173 -25.75 9.94 -37.03
C PRO A 173 -24.30 10.30 -37.35
N PRO A 174 -24.03 11.01 -38.47
CA PRO A 174 -22.69 11.36 -38.90
C PRO A 174 -22.09 12.55 -38.12
N MET A 175 -20.77 12.58 -38.08
CA MET A 175 -19.91 13.64 -37.54
C MET A 175 -20.26 15.01 -38.13
N LYS A 176 -20.41 16.02 -37.26
CA LYS A 176 -20.33 17.44 -37.66
C LYS A 176 -19.15 18.09 -36.96
N GLN A 177 -18.33 18.76 -37.77
CA GLN A 177 -17.14 19.52 -37.39
C GLN A 177 -17.45 20.66 -36.43
N MET A 178 -16.51 20.89 -35.52
CA MET A 178 -16.40 22.06 -34.66
C MET A 178 -15.97 23.28 -35.49
N PRO A 179 -16.58 24.46 -35.31
CA PRO A 179 -15.94 25.72 -35.62
C PRO A 179 -15.06 26.13 -34.43
N ILE A 180 -13.76 26.22 -34.71
CA ILE A 180 -12.79 26.93 -33.89
C ILE A 180 -12.98 28.42 -34.19
N THR A 181 -13.39 29.20 -33.20
CA THR A 181 -13.18 30.64 -33.17
C THR A 181 -12.69 31.00 -31.79
N ASN A 182 -11.38 31.12 -31.67
CA ASN A 182 -10.74 31.74 -30.52
C ASN A 182 -10.88 33.26 -30.69
N ASP A 183 -11.55 33.93 -29.75
CA ASP A 183 -11.38 35.36 -29.56
C ASP A 183 -11.10 35.60 -28.07
N ASP A 184 -9.85 35.93 -27.80
CA ASP A 184 -9.34 36.37 -26.52
C ASP A 184 -9.85 37.78 -26.25
N THR A 185 -10.72 37.97 -25.25
CA THR A 185 -11.00 39.31 -24.72
C THR A 185 -10.81 39.30 -23.20
N LEU A 186 -9.62 39.72 -22.79
CA LEU A 186 -9.26 40.04 -21.43
C LEU A 186 -9.75 41.48 -21.13
N ILE A 187 -10.78 41.63 -20.29
CA ILE A 187 -11.17 42.95 -19.77
C ILE A 187 -10.71 43.03 -18.32
N ILE A 188 -9.65 43.82 -18.07
CA ILE A 188 -9.23 44.26 -16.75
C ILE A 188 -9.96 45.58 -16.48
N GLY A 189 -10.92 45.56 -15.55
CA GLY A 189 -11.52 46.75 -14.98
C GLY A 189 -10.86 47.08 -13.65
N ILE A 190 -10.03 48.12 -13.63
CA ILE A 190 -9.60 48.82 -12.42
C ILE A 190 -10.51 50.04 -12.24
N GLY A 191 -11.11 50.17 -11.06
CA GLY A 191 -11.94 51.29 -10.63
C GLY A 191 -12.20 51.18 -9.14
#